data_AF-A0A3M7FID4-F1
#
_entry.id   AF-A0A3M7FID4-F1
#
_cell.length_a   1.000
_cell.length_b   1.000
_cell.length_c   1.000
_cell.angle_alpha   90.00
_cell.angle_beta   90.00
_cell.angle_gamma   90.00
#
_symmetry.space_group_name_H-M   'P 1'
#
loop_
_entity.id
_entity.type
_entity.pdbx_description
1 polymer ?
#
loop_
_entity_poly.entity_id
_entity_poly.type
_entity_poly.pdbx_seq_one_letter_code
_entity_poly.pdbx_strand_id
1 'polypeptide(L)'
;MQHPLHFPTRRFASVLATSIPKTPVCARLFATSPISPREHPRKLFATRPSHRLFTSTTTTKMSSAPSATVQLYTGGSLDASSSSDTLEKILTTWSDRTLEARHDYIQHLFPLPERSPVNPDAPVLTKEVRDAFLDPGSQGAALREGLQKAFGRMCRFYGFVLDESQGAIAKASNFDERAPDSWLTTVDHNHLRITRIIRCMRILGMFI
;
A
#
# COMPACT_ATOMS: atom_id res chain seq x y z
N MET A 1 -13.30 -66.22 -10.94
CA MET A 1 -13.57 -65.41 -9.74
C MET A 1 -13.20 -63.97 -10.05
N GLN A 2 -14.19 -63.11 -10.28
CA GLN A 2 -14.00 -61.69 -10.60
C GLN A 2 -14.42 -60.87 -9.38
N HIS A 3 -13.53 -60.03 -8.84
CA HIS A 3 -13.86 -59.05 -7.82
C HIS A 3 -14.33 -57.75 -8.49
N PRO A 4 -15.45 -57.13 -8.05
CA PRO A 4 -15.81 -55.80 -8.51
C PRO A 4 -15.08 -54.73 -7.69
N LEU A 5 -14.46 -53.78 -8.38
CA LEU A 5 -13.90 -52.55 -7.81
C LEU A 5 -15.03 -51.57 -7.50
N HIS A 6 -15.13 -51.18 -6.22
CA HIS A 6 -16.11 -50.21 -5.74
C HIS A 6 -15.50 -48.80 -5.82
N PHE A 7 -16.03 -47.94 -6.68
CA PHE A 7 -15.69 -46.51 -6.68
C PHE A 7 -16.62 -45.75 -5.71
N PRO A 8 -16.10 -44.88 -4.83
CA PRO A 8 -16.94 -44.03 -3.99
C PRO A 8 -17.32 -42.74 -4.73
N THR A 9 -18.62 -42.55 -4.94
CA THR A 9 -19.21 -41.31 -5.48
C THR A 9 -19.12 -40.21 -4.42
N ARG A 10 -18.15 -39.29 -4.52
CA ARG A 10 -18.16 -38.05 -3.74
C ARG A 10 -19.22 -37.11 -4.31
N ARG A 11 -20.26 -36.83 -3.51
CA ARG A 11 -21.22 -35.75 -3.76
C ARG A 11 -20.47 -34.41 -3.79
N PHE A 12 -20.53 -33.70 -4.91
CA PHE A 12 -20.21 -32.29 -4.97
C PHE A 12 -21.34 -31.50 -4.30
N ALA A 13 -21.06 -30.91 -3.15
CA ALA A 13 -21.90 -29.87 -2.57
C ALA A 13 -21.55 -28.55 -3.26
N SER A 14 -22.43 -28.10 -4.15
CA SER A 14 -22.39 -26.78 -4.77
C SER A 14 -22.71 -25.73 -3.70
N VAL A 15 -21.69 -25.00 -3.24
CA VAL A 15 -21.90 -23.81 -2.41
C VAL A 15 -22.11 -22.63 -3.36
N LEU A 16 -23.38 -22.25 -3.54
CA LEU A 16 -23.76 -20.99 -4.17
C LEU A 16 -23.24 -19.84 -3.29
N ALA A 17 -22.15 -19.20 -3.70
CA ALA A 17 -21.70 -17.94 -3.14
C ALA A 17 -22.65 -16.83 -3.63
N THR A 18 -23.63 -16.46 -2.81
CA THR A 18 -24.41 -15.23 -3.03
C THR A 18 -23.52 -14.03 -2.72
N SER A 19 -22.94 -13.42 -3.76
CA SER A 19 -22.41 -12.06 -3.66
C SER A 19 -23.60 -11.11 -3.60
N ILE A 20 -23.72 -10.34 -2.52
CA ILE A 20 -24.66 -9.22 -2.44
C ILE A 20 -24.00 -8.04 -3.16
N PRO A 21 -24.53 -7.54 -4.29
CA PRO A 21 -24.00 -6.35 -4.93
C PRO A 21 -24.19 -5.14 -4.02
N LYS A 22 -23.15 -4.31 -3.88
CA LYS A 22 -23.22 -3.04 -3.15
C LYS A 22 -24.24 -2.13 -3.85
N THR A 23 -25.19 -1.58 -3.09
CA THR A 23 -26.23 -0.68 -3.60
C THR A 23 -25.62 0.66 -4.04
N PRO A 24 -26.01 1.22 -5.21
CA PRO A 24 -25.57 2.54 -5.61
C PRO A 24 -26.25 3.60 -4.74
N VAL A 25 -25.47 4.40 -4.02
CA VAL A 25 -25.99 5.55 -3.27
C VAL A 25 -26.33 6.67 -4.24
N CYS A 26 -27.60 7.08 -4.20
CA CYS A 26 -28.19 8.14 -5.01
C CYS A 26 -27.46 9.49 -4.86
N ALA A 27 -27.26 10.19 -5.98
CA ALA A 27 -26.61 11.49 -6.05
C ALA A 27 -27.38 12.55 -5.22
N ARG A 28 -26.73 13.14 -4.22
CA ARG A 28 -27.24 14.34 -3.55
C ARG A 28 -26.95 15.56 -4.40
N LEU A 29 -28.02 16.24 -4.82
CA LEU A 29 -28.00 17.57 -5.42
C LEU A 29 -27.32 18.56 -4.46
N PHE A 30 -26.25 19.22 -4.92
CA PHE A 30 -25.62 20.30 -4.18
C PHE A 30 -26.43 21.59 -4.35
N ALA A 31 -26.95 22.11 -3.25
CA ALA A 31 -27.50 23.47 -3.19
C ALA A 31 -26.34 24.48 -3.16
N THR A 32 -26.27 25.35 -4.16
CA THR A 32 -25.32 26.47 -4.21
C THR A 32 -25.90 27.68 -3.48
N SER A 33 -25.33 28.01 -2.32
CA SER A 33 -25.55 29.32 -1.68
C SER A 33 -24.42 30.28 -2.06
N PRO A 34 -24.73 31.56 -2.38
CA PRO A 34 -23.72 32.54 -2.79
C PRO A 34 -22.84 32.99 -1.61
N ILE A 35 -21.54 33.13 -1.88
CA ILE A 35 -20.53 33.60 -0.92
C ILE A 35 -20.54 35.14 -0.93
N SER A 36 -20.80 35.76 0.23
CA SER A 36 -20.65 37.20 0.43
C SER A 36 -19.23 37.53 0.90
N PRO A 37 -18.55 38.57 0.36
CA PRO A 37 -17.20 38.94 0.79
C PRO A 37 -17.23 39.57 2.18
N ARG A 38 -16.48 38.99 3.13
CA ARG A 38 -16.20 39.59 4.43
C ARG A 38 -14.87 40.34 4.34
N GLU A 39 -14.90 41.67 4.30
CA GLU A 39 -13.74 42.51 4.58
C GLU A 39 -13.50 42.62 6.09
N HIS A 40 -12.23 42.73 6.51
CA HIS A 40 -11.67 43.52 7.65
C HIS A 40 -10.25 43.01 8.02
N PRO A 41 -9.39 43.78 8.72
CA PRO A 41 -8.53 44.84 8.21
C PRO A 41 -7.02 44.50 8.33
N ARG A 42 -6.16 45.18 7.56
CA ARG A 42 -4.70 45.05 7.63
C ARG A 42 -4.16 45.58 8.98
N LYS A 43 -3.51 44.72 9.77
CA LYS A 43 -2.74 45.15 10.96
C LYS A 43 -1.29 45.45 10.58
N LEU A 44 -0.83 46.63 11.02
CA LEU A 44 0.52 47.17 10.90
C LEU A 44 1.59 46.22 11.48
N PHE A 45 2.74 46.15 10.81
CA PHE A 45 3.94 45.47 11.28
C PHE A 45 4.48 46.12 12.56
N ALA A 46 4.65 45.33 13.61
CA ALA A 46 5.45 45.68 14.78
C ALA A 46 6.72 44.81 14.81
N THR A 47 7.88 45.46 14.87
CA THR A 47 9.21 44.85 14.94
C THR A 47 9.41 44.11 16.26
N ARG A 48 9.79 42.82 16.20
CA ARG A 48 10.24 42.01 17.34
C ARG A 48 11.77 41.99 17.42
N PRO A 49 12.37 41.93 18.64
CA PRO A 49 13.81 41.94 18.82
C PRO A 49 14.46 40.59 18.48
N SER A 50 15.73 40.65 18.09
CA SER A 50 16.56 39.54 17.63
C SER A 50 16.70 38.42 18.66
N HIS A 51 16.16 37.23 18.34
CA HIS A 51 16.45 36.01 19.08
C HIS A 51 17.82 35.46 18.66
N ARG A 52 18.71 35.39 19.65
CA ARG A 52 20.03 34.77 19.64
C ARG A 52 19.95 33.34 19.07
N LEU A 53 20.66 33.08 17.97
CA LEU A 53 20.81 31.75 17.39
C LEU A 53 21.61 30.87 18.36
N PHE A 54 20.93 29.92 19.00
CA PHE A 54 21.58 28.81 19.68
C PHE A 54 21.69 27.67 18.65
N THR A 55 22.86 27.53 18.03
CA THR A 55 23.17 26.37 17.19
C THR A 55 23.46 25.19 18.10
N SER A 56 22.41 24.46 18.49
CA SER A 56 22.57 23.10 19.02
C SER A 56 22.77 22.15 17.84
N THR A 57 24.02 21.90 17.49
CA THR A 57 24.39 20.70 16.72
C THR A 57 24.25 19.49 17.64
N THR A 58 23.03 18.98 17.79
CA THR A 58 22.81 17.62 18.28
C THR A 58 23.17 16.66 17.16
N THR A 59 24.38 16.13 17.20
CA THR A 59 24.77 14.94 16.44
C THR A 59 23.96 13.76 16.98
N THR A 60 22.80 13.50 16.39
CA THR A 60 22.00 12.30 16.68
C THR A 60 22.85 11.09 16.34
N LYS A 61 23.29 10.36 17.37
CA LYS A 61 23.97 9.07 17.24
C LYS A 61 22.99 8.12 16.55
N MET A 62 23.30 7.73 15.31
CA MET A 62 22.45 6.88 14.49
C MET A 62 22.24 5.52 15.16
N SER A 63 20.99 5.05 15.15
CA SER A 63 20.66 3.67 15.49
C SER A 63 21.31 2.73 14.48
N SER A 64 22.05 1.72 14.96
CA SER A 64 22.62 0.66 14.12
C SER A 64 21.60 -0.41 13.72
N ALA A 65 20.37 -0.33 14.23
CA ALA A 65 19.32 -1.28 13.89
C ALA A 65 18.76 -0.98 12.49
N PRO A 66 18.59 -1.98 11.62
CA PRO A 66 17.99 -1.78 10.31
C PRO A 66 16.56 -1.23 10.48
N SER A 67 16.16 -0.29 9.63
CA SER A 67 14.81 0.26 9.62
C SER A 67 13.75 -0.84 9.49
N ALA A 68 12.58 -0.68 10.11
CA ALA A 68 11.46 -1.63 10.02
C ALA A 68 11.08 -1.95 8.56
N THR A 69 11.16 -0.98 7.65
CA THR A 69 10.94 -1.20 6.22
C THR A 69 11.99 -2.16 5.65
N VAL A 70 13.28 -1.89 5.89
CA VAL A 70 14.36 -2.76 5.41
C VAL A 70 14.20 -4.16 5.97
N GLN A 71 13.89 -4.28 7.26
CA GLN A 71 13.65 -5.57 7.91
C GLN A 71 12.51 -6.36 7.24
N LEU A 72 11.37 -5.72 6.96
CA LEU A 72 10.25 -6.37 6.27
C LEU A 72 10.67 -6.94 4.91
N TYR A 73 11.45 -6.17 4.14
CA TYR A 73 11.92 -6.58 2.82
C TYR A 73 13.08 -7.58 2.85
N THR A 74 13.77 -7.73 3.98
CA THR A 74 14.81 -8.76 4.19
C THR A 74 14.29 -10.00 4.93
N GLY A 75 12.97 -10.27 4.88
CA GLY A 75 12.35 -11.47 5.46
C GLY A 75 11.67 -11.27 6.82
N GLY A 76 11.51 -10.02 7.27
CA GLY A 76 10.77 -9.66 8.47
C GLY A 76 9.24 -9.71 8.31
N SER A 77 8.55 -9.18 9.33
CA SER A 77 7.09 -9.16 9.46
C SER A 77 6.55 -7.75 9.68
N LEU A 78 5.25 -7.56 9.39
CA LEU A 78 4.56 -6.28 9.61
C LEU A 78 4.62 -5.81 11.05
N ASP A 79 4.47 -6.76 11.97
CA ASP A 79 4.54 -6.55 13.40
C ASP A 79 5.81 -7.24 13.94
N ALA A 80 6.68 -6.47 14.57
CA ALA A 80 7.89 -7.02 15.20
C ALA A 80 7.56 -7.90 16.43
N SER A 81 6.37 -7.73 17.03
CA SER A 81 5.90 -8.52 18.16
C SER A 81 5.13 -9.79 17.76
N SER A 82 4.74 -9.90 16.48
CA SER A 82 4.04 -11.05 15.91
C SER A 82 4.64 -11.43 14.55
N SER A 83 5.46 -12.47 14.54
CA SER A 83 6.16 -12.98 13.35
C SER A 83 5.25 -13.67 12.31
N SER A 84 3.94 -13.61 12.48
CA SER A 84 2.99 -14.38 11.66
C SER A 84 2.76 -13.77 10.28
N ASP A 85 2.92 -12.46 10.12
CA ASP A 85 2.63 -11.71 8.88
C ASP A 85 3.92 -11.25 8.20
N THR A 86 4.68 -12.22 7.68
CA THR A 86 5.89 -11.95 6.88
C THR A 86 5.55 -11.38 5.51
N LEU A 87 6.52 -10.69 4.89
CA LEU A 87 6.37 -10.22 3.50
C LEU A 87 5.94 -11.37 2.58
N GLU A 88 6.63 -12.50 2.64
CA GLU A 88 6.30 -13.69 1.84
C GLU A 88 4.84 -14.10 1.99
N LYS A 89 4.32 -14.21 3.21
CA LYS A 89 2.92 -14.60 3.45
C LYS A 89 1.93 -13.60 2.90
N ILE A 90 2.20 -12.30 2.99
CA ILE A 90 1.34 -11.25 2.42
C ILE A 90 1.29 -11.38 0.90
N LEU A 91 2.43 -11.68 0.27
CA LEU A 91 2.53 -11.76 -1.18
C LEU A 91 1.97 -13.08 -1.75
N THR A 92 2.11 -14.20 -1.04
CA THR A 92 1.79 -15.53 -1.58
C THR A 92 0.54 -16.16 -0.97
N THR A 93 0.28 -15.92 0.32
CA THR A 93 -0.72 -16.67 1.10
C THR A 93 -1.99 -15.86 1.36
N TRP A 94 -1.87 -14.55 1.56
CA TRP A 94 -3.04 -13.71 1.82
C TRP A 94 -3.95 -13.65 0.59
N SER A 95 -5.21 -14.01 0.80
CA SER A 95 -6.26 -13.88 -0.21
C SER A 95 -6.58 -12.40 -0.48
N ASP A 96 -7.19 -12.11 -1.63
CA ASP A 96 -7.68 -10.76 -1.91
C ASP A 96 -8.73 -10.29 -0.90
N ARG A 97 -9.53 -11.21 -0.34
CA ARG A 97 -10.45 -10.91 0.76
C ARG A 97 -9.69 -10.46 2.02
N THR A 98 -8.55 -11.09 2.31
CA THR A 98 -7.71 -10.71 3.45
C THR A 98 -7.10 -9.33 3.24
N LEU A 99 -6.57 -9.04 2.05
CA LEU A 99 -6.03 -7.71 1.71
C LEU A 99 -7.10 -6.61 1.63
N GLU A 100 -8.33 -6.97 1.29
CA GLU A 100 -9.46 -6.03 1.34
C GLU A 100 -9.88 -5.78 2.79
N ALA A 101 -9.87 -6.78 3.67
CA ALA A 101 -10.30 -6.63 5.07
C ALA A 101 -9.24 -6.00 5.99
N ARG A 102 -7.95 -6.26 5.73
CA ARG A 102 -6.82 -5.73 6.50
C ARG A 102 -6.20 -4.58 5.73
N HIS A 103 -6.10 -3.39 6.32
CA HIS A 103 -5.63 -2.19 5.63
C HIS A 103 -4.24 -1.72 6.10
N ASP A 104 -3.71 -2.33 7.14
CA ASP A 104 -2.44 -2.01 7.80
C ASP A 104 -1.23 -2.31 6.90
N TYR A 105 -1.27 -3.42 6.17
CA TYR A 105 -0.14 -3.85 5.34
C TYR A 105 0.27 -2.81 4.29
N ILE A 106 -0.68 -2.06 3.71
CA ILE A 106 -0.40 -1.19 2.57
C ILE A 106 0.54 -0.06 2.95
N GLN A 107 0.47 0.43 4.19
CA GLN A 107 1.36 1.49 4.62
C GLN A 107 2.79 1.00 4.90
N HIS A 108 2.93 -0.27 5.25
CA HIS A 108 4.22 -0.92 5.51
C HIS A 108 4.90 -1.36 4.21
N LEU A 109 4.15 -1.90 3.25
CA LEU A 109 4.68 -2.25 1.92
C LEU A 109 5.06 -1.00 1.11
N PHE A 110 4.25 0.05 1.16
CA PHE A 110 4.48 1.26 0.37
C PHE A 110 4.63 2.47 1.27
N PRO A 111 5.70 2.57 2.09
CA PRO A 111 5.89 3.70 3.00
C PRO A 111 6.06 5.02 2.23
N LEU A 112 5.63 6.11 2.85
CA LEU A 112 5.81 7.46 2.32
C LEU A 112 6.64 8.30 3.29
N PRO A 113 7.28 9.38 2.81
CA PRO A 113 8.00 10.31 3.69
C PRO A 113 7.07 11.03 4.68
N GLU A 114 5.77 11.11 4.36
CA GLU A 114 4.77 11.63 5.28
C GLU A 114 4.24 10.53 6.21
N ARG A 115 4.07 10.87 7.49
CA ARG A 115 3.42 9.97 8.46
C ARG A 115 2.01 9.63 7.99
N SER A 116 1.63 8.37 8.15
CA SER A 116 0.29 7.91 7.80
C SER A 116 -0.75 8.52 8.77
N PRO A 117 -1.81 9.18 8.26
CA PRO A 117 -2.89 9.71 9.10
C PRO A 117 -3.85 8.62 9.60
N VAL A 118 -3.81 7.42 9.03
CA VAL A 118 -4.74 6.31 9.32
C VAL A 118 -4.10 5.12 10.05
N ASN A 119 -2.76 5.03 10.00
CA ASN A 119 -1.99 4.00 10.70
C ASN A 119 -0.75 4.67 11.32
N PRO A 120 -0.84 5.17 12.57
CA PRO A 120 0.24 5.90 13.22
C PRO A 120 1.54 5.10 13.42
N ASP A 121 1.44 3.77 13.39
CA ASP A 121 2.54 2.82 13.60
C ASP A 121 3.24 2.43 12.29
N ALA A 122 2.68 2.83 11.15
CA ALA A 122 3.29 2.59 9.86
C ALA A 122 4.66 3.29 9.75
N PRO A 123 5.68 2.63 9.16
CA PRO A 123 6.99 3.23 9.00
C PRO A 123 6.93 4.44 8.06
N VAL A 124 7.72 5.46 8.42
CA VAL A 124 7.98 6.62 7.56
C VAL A 124 9.18 6.30 6.67
N LEU A 125 9.06 6.61 5.38
CA LEU A 125 10.15 6.44 4.44
C LEU A 125 11.22 7.53 4.66
N THR A 126 12.31 7.18 5.32
CA THR A 126 13.43 8.10 5.55
C THR A 126 14.41 8.12 4.38
N LYS A 127 15.32 9.10 4.37
CA LYS A 127 16.38 9.19 3.38
C LYS A 127 17.27 7.96 3.40
N GLU A 128 17.59 7.43 4.57
CA GLU A 128 18.44 6.26 4.76
C GLU A 128 17.80 5.01 4.17
N VAL A 129 16.49 4.81 4.38
CA VAL A 129 15.73 3.71 3.76
C VAL A 129 15.73 3.87 2.24
N ARG A 130 15.43 5.06 1.73
CA ARG A 130 15.45 5.33 0.29
C ARG A 130 16.83 5.02 -0.30
N ASP A 131 17.89 5.51 0.34
CA ASP A 131 19.26 5.29 -0.13
C ASP A 131 19.64 3.79 -0.10
N ALA A 132 19.13 3.01 0.86
CA ALA A 132 19.29 1.55 0.88
C ALA A 132 18.60 0.84 -0.31
N PHE A 133 17.40 1.28 -0.72
CA PHE A 133 16.73 0.78 -1.93
C PHE A 133 17.45 1.21 -3.22
N LEU A 134 18.10 2.38 -3.22
CA LEU A 134 18.83 2.89 -4.38
C LEU A 134 20.25 2.34 -4.48
N ASP A 135 20.75 1.64 -3.45
CA ASP A 135 22.06 1.00 -3.47
C ASP A 135 22.20 0.07 -4.70
N PRO A 136 23.30 0.16 -5.48
CA PRO A 136 23.50 -0.67 -6.66
C PRO A 136 23.98 -2.09 -6.32
N GLY A 137 24.34 -2.36 -5.06
CA GLY A 137 24.80 -3.66 -4.60
C GLY A 137 23.67 -4.69 -4.48
N SER A 138 24.05 -5.90 -4.07
CA SER A 138 23.13 -7.05 -3.94
C SER A 138 22.02 -6.81 -2.93
N GLN A 139 22.28 -6.04 -1.88
CA GLN A 139 21.28 -5.69 -0.87
C GLN A 139 20.19 -4.78 -1.46
N GLY A 140 20.58 -3.68 -2.12
CA GLY A 140 19.61 -2.81 -2.80
C GLY A 140 18.84 -3.52 -3.91
N ALA A 141 19.50 -4.42 -4.65
CA ALA A 141 18.84 -5.27 -5.65
C ALA A 141 17.74 -6.16 -5.03
N ALA A 142 18.02 -6.84 -3.91
CA ALA A 142 17.05 -7.67 -3.22
C ALA A 142 15.85 -6.86 -2.68
N LEU A 143 16.11 -5.67 -2.14
CA LEU A 143 15.05 -4.76 -1.69
C LEU A 143 14.13 -4.34 -2.84
N ARG A 144 14.70 -3.94 -3.99
CA ARG A 144 13.95 -3.58 -5.20
C ARG A 144 13.16 -4.74 -5.77
N GLU A 145 13.73 -5.94 -5.79
CA GLU A 145 13.02 -7.17 -6.21
C GLU A 145 11.80 -7.43 -5.31
N GLY A 146 11.97 -7.31 -3.98
CA GLY A 146 10.86 -7.44 -3.05
C GLY A 146 9.76 -6.38 -3.28
N LEU A 147 10.14 -5.13 -3.55
CA LEU A 147 9.20 -4.06 -3.89
C LEU A 147 8.45 -4.34 -5.20
N GLN A 148 9.14 -4.86 -6.20
CA GLN A 148 8.54 -5.28 -7.47
C GLN A 148 7.53 -6.41 -7.26
N LYS A 149 7.84 -7.41 -6.43
CA LYS A 149 6.89 -8.49 -6.06
C LYS A 149 5.68 -7.94 -5.29
N ALA A 150 5.89 -6.98 -4.38
CA ALA A 150 4.80 -6.29 -3.70
C ALA A 150 3.91 -5.51 -4.68
N PHE A 151 4.50 -4.84 -5.66
CA PHE A 151 3.77 -4.16 -6.71
C PHE A 151 2.99 -5.13 -7.60
N GLY A 152 3.62 -6.23 -8.03
CA GLY A 152 2.97 -7.31 -8.79
C GLY A 152 1.80 -7.93 -8.02
N ARG A 153 1.93 -8.14 -6.71
CA ARG A 153 0.83 -8.61 -5.86
C ARG A 153 -0.36 -7.65 -5.88
N MET A 154 -0.10 -6.34 -5.82
CA MET A 154 -1.16 -5.32 -5.88
C MET A 154 -1.75 -5.19 -7.29
N CYS A 155 -0.96 -5.37 -8.35
CA CYS A 155 -1.47 -5.45 -9.71
C CYS A 155 -2.53 -6.56 -9.82
N ARG A 156 -2.21 -7.77 -9.35
CA ARG A 156 -3.18 -8.90 -9.32
C ARG A 156 -4.43 -8.58 -8.52
N PHE A 157 -4.25 -7.94 -7.36
CA PHE A 157 -5.36 -7.50 -6.52
C PHE A 157 -6.30 -6.51 -7.24
N TYR A 158 -5.79 -5.70 -8.18
CA TYR A 158 -6.59 -4.75 -8.97
C TYR A 158 -7.06 -5.29 -10.33
N GLY A 159 -6.81 -6.58 -10.63
CA GLY A 159 -7.20 -7.21 -11.89
C GLY A 159 -6.18 -7.06 -13.02
N PHE A 160 -4.91 -6.76 -12.69
CA PHE A 160 -3.81 -6.64 -13.65
C PHE A 160 -2.77 -7.75 -13.46
N VAL A 161 -1.90 -7.92 -14.45
CA VAL A 161 -0.67 -8.71 -14.36
C VAL A 161 0.52 -7.79 -14.62
N LEU A 162 1.61 -8.01 -13.88
CA LEU A 162 2.89 -7.34 -14.09
C LEU A 162 3.81 -8.31 -14.85
N ASP A 163 4.33 -7.86 -15.99
CA ASP A 163 5.51 -8.47 -16.59
C ASP A 163 6.73 -7.97 -15.83
N GLU A 164 7.26 -8.78 -14.92
CA GLU A 164 8.41 -8.41 -14.09
C GLU A 164 9.69 -8.19 -14.92
N SER A 165 9.79 -8.79 -16.11
CA SER A 165 10.96 -8.65 -16.97
C SER A 165 10.94 -7.33 -17.75
N GLN A 166 9.76 -6.86 -18.14
CA GLN A 166 9.58 -5.65 -18.95
C GLN A 166 9.11 -4.44 -18.14
N GLY A 167 8.64 -4.63 -16.90
CA GLY A 167 7.96 -3.59 -16.13
C GLY A 167 6.56 -3.24 -16.66
N ALA A 168 6.05 -3.99 -17.65
CA ALA A 168 4.79 -3.69 -18.31
C ALA A 168 3.58 -4.22 -17.51
N ILE A 169 2.49 -3.47 -17.53
CA ILE A 169 1.23 -3.85 -16.87
C ILE A 169 0.19 -4.15 -17.94
N ALA A 170 -0.45 -5.31 -17.85
CA ALA A 170 -1.55 -5.72 -18.72
C ALA A 170 -2.78 -6.10 -17.90
N LYS A 171 -3.96 -6.05 -18.54
CA LYS A 171 -5.19 -6.57 -17.92
C LYS A 171 -5.05 -8.07 -17.68
N ALA A 172 -5.41 -8.53 -16.49
CA ALA A 172 -5.54 -9.94 -16.21
C ALA A 172 -6.81 -10.49 -16.88
N SER A 173 -6.92 -11.81 -16.99
CA SER A 173 -8.10 -12.47 -17.56
C SER A 173 -9.40 -12.19 -16.79
N ASN A 174 -9.30 -11.86 -15.50
CA ASN A 174 -10.42 -11.50 -14.63
C ASN A 174 -10.60 -9.98 -14.43
N PHE A 175 -10.00 -9.14 -15.28
CA PHE A 175 -10.04 -7.68 -15.13
C PHE A 175 -11.47 -7.13 -15.05
N ASP A 176 -12.36 -7.57 -15.93
CA ASP A 176 -13.72 -7.01 -16.03
C ASP A 176 -14.61 -7.39 -14.83
N GLU A 177 -14.32 -8.50 -14.15
CA GLU A 177 -14.93 -8.85 -12.86
C GLU A 177 -14.30 -8.05 -11.72
N ARG A 178 -12.96 -7.98 -11.72
CA ARG A 178 -12.21 -7.48 -10.56
C ARG A 178 -12.21 -5.97 -10.43
N ALA A 179 -12.05 -5.24 -11.54
CA ALA A 179 -11.88 -3.80 -11.49
C ALA A 179 -13.12 -3.07 -10.90
N PRO A 180 -14.36 -3.35 -11.35
CA PRO A 180 -15.56 -2.72 -10.79
C PRO A 180 -15.79 -3.04 -9.31
N ASP A 181 -15.41 -4.24 -8.85
CA ASP A 181 -15.62 -4.68 -7.46
C ASP A 181 -14.55 -4.15 -6.49
N SER A 182 -13.43 -3.63 -6.99
CA SER A 182 -12.29 -3.24 -6.15
C SER A 182 -11.89 -1.77 -6.24
N TRP A 183 -11.82 -1.16 -7.42
CA TRP A 183 -11.28 0.21 -7.55
C TRP A 183 -11.94 1.05 -8.63
N LEU A 184 -12.59 0.47 -9.64
CA LEU A 184 -13.25 1.17 -10.73
C LEU A 184 -14.66 1.63 -10.32
N THR A 185 -14.75 2.32 -9.20
CA THR A 185 -15.97 2.96 -8.68
C THR A 185 -15.67 4.42 -8.33
N THR A 186 -16.69 5.24 -8.11
CA THR A 186 -16.53 6.70 -8.00
C THR A 186 -15.79 7.17 -6.75
N VAL A 187 -15.87 6.41 -5.65
CA VAL A 187 -15.22 6.77 -4.37
C VAL A 187 -14.84 5.47 -3.67
N ASP A 188 -13.58 5.07 -3.82
CA ASP A 188 -13.06 3.87 -3.17
C ASP A 188 -11.75 4.17 -2.44
N HIS A 189 -11.60 3.63 -1.23
CA HIS A 189 -10.35 3.73 -0.46
C HIS A 189 -9.14 3.14 -1.19
N ASN A 190 -9.34 2.24 -2.15
CA ASN A 190 -8.31 1.74 -3.04
C ASN A 190 -7.70 2.83 -3.93
N HIS A 191 -8.39 3.93 -4.21
CA HIS A 191 -7.78 5.09 -4.90
C HIS A 191 -6.64 5.70 -4.06
N LEU A 192 -6.81 5.76 -2.74
CA LEU A 192 -5.77 6.23 -1.82
C LEU A 192 -4.61 5.23 -1.76
N ARG A 193 -4.91 3.92 -1.78
CA ARG A 193 -3.88 2.87 -1.83
C ARG A 193 -3.07 2.94 -3.13
N ILE A 194 -3.73 3.05 -4.28
CA ILE A 194 -3.09 3.19 -5.61
C ILE A 194 -2.20 4.44 -5.64
N THR A 195 -2.69 5.58 -5.17
CA THR A 195 -1.90 6.81 -5.09
C THR A 195 -0.65 6.62 -4.23
N ARG A 196 -0.78 5.94 -3.08
CA ARG A 196 0.35 5.62 -2.20
C ARG A 196 1.38 4.72 -2.88
N ILE A 197 0.92 3.66 -3.56
CA ILE A 197 1.79 2.76 -4.33
C ILE A 197 2.59 3.56 -5.36
N ILE A 198 1.93 4.32 -6.22
CA ILE A 198 2.58 5.10 -7.29
C ILE A 198 3.63 6.07 -6.71
N ARG A 199 3.27 6.78 -5.63
CA ARG A 199 4.21 7.71 -4.97
C ARG A 199 5.42 6.98 -4.39
N CYS A 200 5.22 5.87 -3.69
CA CYS A 200 6.30 5.06 -3.13
C CYS A 200 7.26 4.57 -4.21
N MET A 201 6.73 3.97 -5.28
CA MET A 201 7.51 3.44 -6.41
C MET A 201 8.40 4.53 -7.03
N ARG A 202 7.84 5.72 -7.25
CA ARG A 202 8.58 6.87 -7.79
C ARG A 202 9.71 7.32 -6.85
N ILE A 203 9.48 7.36 -5.54
CA ILE A 203 10.49 7.82 -4.56
C ILE A 203 11.64 6.80 -4.45
N LEU A 204 11.33 5.50 -4.53
CA LEU A 204 12.30 4.41 -4.44
C LEU A 204 13.00 4.10 -5.78
N GLY A 205 12.79 4.94 -6.80
CA GLY A 205 13.51 4.85 -8.07
C GLY A 205 13.07 3.70 -8.98
N MET A 206 11.88 3.13 -8.75
CA MET A 206 11.29 2.19 -9.69
C MET A 206 10.59 2.96 -10.80
N PHE A 207 11.27 3.10 -11.94
CA PHE A 207 10.64 3.52 -13.17
C PHE A 207 10.02 2.27 -13.82
N ILE A 208 8.69 2.25 -13.83
CA ILE A 208 7.85 1.41 -14.72
C ILE A 208 7.71 2.11 -16.07
#